data_AF-A0A1R3UJ96-F1
#
_entry.id   AF-A0A1R3UJ96-F1
#
_cell.length_a   1.000
_cell.length_b   1.000
_cell.length_c   1.000
_cell.angle_alpha   90.00
_cell.angle_beta   90.00
_cell.angle_gamma   90.00
#
_symmetry.space_group_name_H-M   'P 1'
#
loop_
_entity.id
_entity.type
_entity.pdbx_description
1 polymer ?
#
loop_
_entity_poly.entity_id
_entity_poly.type
_entity_poly.pdbx_seq_one_letter_code
_entity_poly.pdbx_strand_id
1 'polypeptide(L)' 'MDLRMPIRDGIGATEEITSLTAPPVVVALTTFDTDEYVLRALRAGAAGFLLKSTPPEELAAL' A
#
# COMPACT_ATOMS: atom_id res chain seq x y z
N MET A 1 2.98 0.92 -2.74
CA MET A 1 2.14 -0.03 -3.48
C MET A 1 0.83 0.64 -3.85
N ASP A 2 0.52 0.80 -5.13
CA ASP A 2 -0.79 1.31 -5.57
C ASP A 2 -1.88 0.25 -5.35
N LEU A 3 -2.96 0.59 -4.64
CA LEU A 3 -4.07 -0.35 -4.42
C LEU A 3 -4.95 -0.53 -5.66
N ARG A 4 -4.98 0.43 -6.58
CA ARG A 4 -5.75 0.36 -7.83
C ARG A 4 -4.85 0.13 -9.02
N MET A 5 -4.33 -1.08 -9.12
CA MET A 5 -3.59 -1.54 -10.28
C MET A 5 -4.56 -2.19 -11.30
N PRO A 6 -4.45 -1.87 -12.61
CA PRO A 6 -5.42 -2.30 -13.62
C PRO A 6 -5.32 -3.78 -14.02
N ILE A 7 -4.17 -4.42 -13.81
CA ILE A 7 -3.90 -5.79 -14.25
C ILE A 7 -3.77 -6.76 -13.06
N ARG A 8 -3.23 -6.27 -11.94
CA ARG A 8 -2.98 -7.07 -10.73
C ARG A 8 -3.60 -6.35 -9.54
N ASP A 9 -4.12 -7.07 -8.55
CA ASP A 9 -4.58 -6.45 -7.32
C ASP A 9 -3.40 -5.95 -6.48
N GLY A 10 -3.44 -4.69 -6.05
CA GLY A 10 -2.40 -4.10 -5.18
C GLY A 10 -2.38 -4.68 -3.78
N ILE A 11 -3.51 -5.18 -3.29
CA ILE A 11 -3.58 -5.88 -2.01
C ILE A 11 -2.89 -7.24 -2.13
N GLY A 12 -3.28 -8.06 -3.12
CA GLY A 12 -2.61 -9.34 -3.38
C GLY A 12 -1.11 -9.20 -3.66
N ALA A 13 -0.70 -8.14 -4.37
CA ALA A 13 0.73 -7.85 -4.56
C ALA A 13 1.44 -7.50 -3.23
N THR A 14 0.76 -6.83 -2.30
CA THR A 14 1.30 -6.54 -0.97
C THR A 14 1.47 -7.83 -0.16
N GLU A 15 0.49 -8.74 -0.18
CA GLU A 15 0.58 -10.04 0.50
C GLU A 15 1.78 -10.85 -0.02
N GLU A 16 1.97 -10.91 -1.34
CA GLU A 16 3.07 -11.63 -1.94
C GLU A 16 4.44 -11.05 -1.56
N ILE A 17 4.59 -9.73 -1.64
CA ILE A 17 5.86 -9.04 -1.33
C ILE A 17 6.20 -9.18 0.16
N THR A 18 5.21 -9.06 1.03
CA THR A 18 5.43 -9.15 2.49
C THR A 18 5.66 -10.59 2.96
N SER A 19 5.29 -11.59 2.15
CA SER A 19 5.56 -13.01 2.41
C SER A 19 6.99 -13.48 2.07
N LEU A 20 7.81 -12.63 1.44
CA LEU A 20 9.19 -12.96 1.09
C LEU A 20 10.04 -13.24 2.36
N THR A 21 11.10 -14.05 2.22
CA THR A 21 12.01 -14.36 3.35
C THR A 21 12.66 -13.13 3.97
N ALA A 22 12.89 -12.08 3.17
CA ALA A 22 13.38 -10.78 3.60
C ALA A 22 12.54 -9.69 2.90
N PRO A 23 11.34 -9.38 3.43
CA PRO A 23 10.41 -8.50 2.74
C PRO A 23 10.83 -7.04 2.90
N PRO A 24 10.65 -6.20 1.86
CA PRO A 24 10.78 -4.75 2.02
C PRO A 24 9.61 -4.19 2.82
N VAL A 25 9.77 -2.97 3.33
CA VAL A 25 8.64 -2.20 3.89
C VAL A 25 7.72 -1.78 2.75
N VAL A 26 6.43 -2.11 2.87
CA VAL A 26 5.41 -1.75 1.88
C VAL A 26 4.47 -0.69 2.46
N VAL A 27 4.37 0.47 1.80
CA VAL A 27 3.37 1.50 2.11
C VAL A 27 2.31 1.51 1.00
N ALA A 28 1.04 1.48 1.36
CA ALA A 28 -0.07 1.52 0.40
C ALA A 28 -0.32 2.95 -0.13
N LEU A 29 -0.68 3.09 -1.41
CA LEU A 29 -1.00 4.35 -2.09
C LEU A 29 -2.42 4.24 -2.64
N THR A 30 -3.32 5.14 -2.24
CA THR A 30 -4.73 5.11 -2.64
C THR A 30 -5.30 6.50 -2.93
N THR A 31 -6.21 6.60 -3.88
CA THR A 31 -7.00 7.84 -4.11
C THR A 31 -8.24 7.92 -3.22
N PHE A 32 -8.65 6.80 -2.61
CA PHE A 32 -9.85 6.70 -1.81
C PHE A 32 -9.47 6.40 -0.36
N ASP A 33 -10.05 7.17 0.54
CA ASP A 33 -10.02 7.01 1.99
C ASP A 33 -10.97 5.91 2.49
N THR A 34 -11.58 5.12 1.59
CA THR A 34 -12.56 4.13 2.02
C THR A 34 -11.85 3.12 2.91
N ASP A 35 -12.20 3.16 4.20
CA ASP A 35 -11.54 2.44 5.28
C ASP A 35 -11.31 0.96 4.93
N GLU A 36 -12.21 0.34 4.17
CA GLU A 36 -12.11 -1.05 3.76
C GLU A 36 -10.82 -1.39 2.99
N TYR A 37 -10.44 -0.58 1.99
CA TYR A 37 -9.23 -0.86 1.20
C TYR A 37 -7.96 -0.65 2.01
N VAL A 38 -7.95 0.37 2.85
CA VAL A 38 -6.84 0.65 3.76
C VAL A 38 -6.69 -0.49 4.76
N LEU A 39 -7.78 -0.90 5.42
CA LEU A 39 -7.79 -2.01 6.37
C LEU A 39 -7.34 -3.32 5.72
N ARG A 40 -7.77 -3.60 4.48
CA ARG A 40 -7.31 -4.78 3.75
C ARG A 40 -5.82 -4.71 3.42
N ALA A 41 -5.30 -3.55 3.02
CA ALA A 41 -3.86 -3.38 2.77
C ALA A 41 -3.01 -3.56 4.04
N LEU A 42 -3.48 -3.04 5.18
CA LEU A 42 -2.82 -3.24 6.48
C LEU A 42 -2.83 -4.72 6.89
N ARG A 43 -3.97 -5.42 6.71
CA ARG A 43 -4.07 -6.86 6.95
C ARG A 43 -3.16 -7.69 6.03
N ALA A 44 -2.95 -7.21 4.80
CA ALA A 44 -2.03 -7.78 3.84
C ALA A 44 -0.54 -7.53 4.17
N GLY A 45 -0.23 -6.81 5.25
CA GLY A 45 1.14 -6.57 5.70
C GLY A 45 1.72 -5.21 5.30
N ALA A 46 0.92 -4.29 4.76
CA ALA A 46 1.40 -2.91 4.58
C ALA A 46 1.73 -2.28 5.94
N ALA A 47 2.84 -1.55 6.01
CA ALA A 47 3.28 -0.82 7.20
C ALA A 47 2.46 0.46 7.45
N GLY A 48 1.76 0.95 6.43
CA GLY A 48 0.96 2.17 6.48
C GLY A 48 0.34 2.48 5.12
N PHE A 49 -0.29 3.64 5.01
CA PHE A 49 -0.86 4.12 3.77
C PHE A 49 -0.63 5.62 3.58
N LEU A 50 -0.64 6.04 2.32
CA LEU A 50 -0.59 7.41 1.88
C LEU A 50 -1.67 7.65 0.82
N LEU A 51 -2.17 8.88 0.75
CA LEU A 51 -3.09 9.28 -0.30
C LEU A 51 -2.29 9.60 -1.57
N LYS A 52 -2.84 9.35 -2.75
CA LYS A 52 -2.19 9.77 -4.01
C LYS A 52 -2.13 11.29 -4.16
N SER A 53 -2.91 12.02 -3.36
CA SER A 53 -2.85 13.47 -3.25
C SER A 53 -1.85 13.96 -2.20
N THR A 54 -1.20 13.06 -1.46
CA THR A 54 -0.15 13.43 -0.50
C THR A 54 0.99 14.13 -1.25
N PRO A 55 1.43 15.31 -0.77
CA PRO A 55 2.54 16.02 -1.39
C PRO A 55 3.82 15.16 -1.43
N PRO A 56 4.63 15.22 -2.51
CA PRO A 56 5.85 14.42 -2.64
C PRO A 56 6.85 14.59 -1.50
N GLU A 57 6.90 15.77 -0.89
CA GLU A 57 7.74 16.07 0.26
C GLU A 57 7.40 15.23 1.50
N GLU A 58 6.12 14.89 1.71
CA GLU A 58 5.70 14.01 2.80
C GLU A 58 6.09 12.55 2.52
N LEU A 59 6.09 12.13 1.25
CA LEU A 59 6.58 10.82 0.84
C LEU A 59 8.09 10.67 1.10
N ALA A 60 8.86 11.74 0.90
CA ALA A 60 10.30 11.74 1.13
C ALA A 60 10.69 11.67 2.62
N ALA A 61 9.74 11.90 3.52
CA ALA A 61 9.95 11.89 4.98
C ALA A 61 9.66 10.54 5.65
N LEU A 62 9.20 9.53 4.90
CA LEU A 62 8.97 8.14 5.35
C LEU A 62 10.26 7.31 5.27
#